data_AF-A0A2P6QEE6-F1
#
_entry.id   AF-A0A2P6QEE6-F1
#
_cell.length_a   1.000
_cell.length_b   1.000
_cell.length_c   1.000
_cell.angle_alpha   90.00
_cell.angle_beta   90.00
_cell.angle_gamma   90.00
#
_symmetry.space_group_name_H-M   'P 1'
#
loop_
_entity.id
_entity.type
_entity.pdbx_description
1 polymer ?
#
loop_
_entity_poly.entity_id
_entity_poly.type
_entity_poly.pdbx_seq_one_letter_code
_entity_poly.pdbx_strand_id
1 'polypeptide(L)'
;MQILHFDLKPHNILLDENFTTKVSDFGLARLYPLDNSIVSLTAARGTIGYMAPELFYKNIGGVSYKADVYSFGMLMLEMAGRRKNLNATIDHSSEFSQIYFPTWVSDQLNQGKEIEIGDATEDEMKVIKKMIIVALWCIQMKPTERPSMSKVVEMLEGEIESLQIPPKPFLYPQQMPIDDVEDNLSTTRASRITESTQINLSADAN
;
A
#
# COMPACT_ATOMS: atom_id res chain seq x y z
N MET A 1 12.42 -1.73 -22.25
CA MET A 1 11.55 -2.55 -21.36
C MET A 1 12.09 -2.42 -19.95
N GLN A 2 11.22 -2.51 -18.96
CA GLN A 2 11.57 -2.57 -17.53
C GLN A 2 11.12 -3.91 -16.97
N ILE A 3 11.77 -4.40 -15.92
CA ILE A 3 11.33 -5.60 -15.20
C ILE A 3 10.66 -5.13 -13.92
N LEU A 4 9.40 -5.48 -13.73
CA LEU A 4 8.66 -5.27 -12.49
C LEU A 4 8.62 -6.57 -11.71
N HIS A 5 8.93 -6.54 -10.41
CA HIS A 5 9.06 -7.73 -9.57
C HIS A 5 7.71 -8.23 -9.04
N PHE A 6 6.87 -7.33 -8.55
CA PHE A 6 5.55 -7.59 -7.92
C PHE A 6 5.54 -8.43 -6.65
N ASP A 7 6.71 -8.76 -6.08
CA ASP A 7 6.78 -9.56 -4.85
C ASP A 7 7.99 -9.20 -3.98
N LEU A 8 8.29 -7.90 -3.89
CA LEU A 8 9.30 -7.43 -2.94
C LEU A 8 8.76 -7.55 -1.51
N LYS A 9 9.43 -8.38 -0.70
CA LYS A 9 9.13 -8.64 0.72
C LYS A 9 10.39 -9.16 1.40
N PRO A 10 10.50 -9.11 2.74
CA PRO A 10 11.69 -9.57 3.46
C PRO A 10 12.14 -10.99 3.09
N HIS A 11 11.19 -11.92 2.89
CA HIS A 11 11.46 -13.30 2.51
C HIS A 11 12.19 -13.46 1.16
N ASN A 12 12.06 -12.48 0.27
CA ASN A 12 12.67 -12.49 -1.06
C ASN A 12 13.97 -11.65 -1.11
N ILE A 13 14.40 -11.07 0.02
CA ILE A 13 15.70 -10.41 0.17
C ILE A 13 16.67 -11.37 0.84
N LEU A 14 17.63 -11.87 0.08
CA LEU A 14 18.66 -12.77 0.56
C LEU A 14 19.87 -11.97 1.01
N LEU A 15 20.63 -12.54 1.95
CA LEU A 15 21.90 -12.03 2.42
C LEU A 15 22.96 -13.11 2.18
N ASP A 16 24.10 -12.73 1.61
CA ASP A 16 25.26 -13.62 1.55
C ASP A 16 26.11 -13.55 2.82
N GLU A 17 27.24 -14.27 2.84
CA GLU A 17 28.14 -14.35 3.99
C GLU A 17 28.70 -12.99 4.45
N ASN A 18 28.72 -11.99 3.56
CA ASN A 18 29.17 -10.63 3.84
C ASN A 18 28.01 -9.67 4.12
N PHE A 19 26.80 -10.20 4.35
CA PHE A 19 25.57 -9.41 4.49
C PHE A 19 25.26 -8.53 3.27
N THR A 20 25.75 -8.88 2.07
CA THR A 20 25.37 -8.20 0.84
C THR A 20 23.97 -8.64 0.44
N THR A 21 23.07 -7.68 0.22
CA THR A 21 21.67 -7.91 -0.12
C THR A 21 21.50 -8.33 -1.58
N LYS A 22 20.65 -9.33 -1.84
CA LYS A 22 20.28 -9.80 -3.17
C LYS A 22 18.78 -10.01 -3.27
N VAL A 23 18.16 -9.47 -4.32
CA VAL A 23 16.75 -9.69 -4.62
C VAL A 23 16.58 -11.06 -5.30
N SER A 24 15.58 -11.82 -4.88
CA SER A 24 15.29 -13.18 -5.36
C SER A 24 13.80 -13.37 -5.67
N ASP A 25 13.45 -14.52 -6.23
CA ASP A 25 12.07 -14.91 -6.59
C ASP A 25 11.37 -14.00 -7.62
N PHE A 26 11.81 -14.11 -8.88
CA PHE A 26 11.22 -13.41 -10.01
C PHE A 26 10.00 -14.15 -10.62
N GLY A 27 9.36 -15.09 -9.89
CA GLY A 27 8.24 -15.88 -10.42
C GLY A 27 7.03 -15.02 -10.85
N LEU A 28 6.83 -13.90 -10.17
CA LEU A 28 5.78 -12.93 -10.49
C LEU A 28 6.25 -11.78 -11.38
N ALA A 29 7.55 -11.73 -11.72
CA ALA A 29 8.13 -10.62 -12.44
C ALA A 29 7.64 -10.54 -13.89
N ARG A 30 7.50 -9.33 -14.45
CA ARG A 30 7.07 -9.12 -15.84
C ARG A 30 7.85 -8.01 -16.52
N LEU A 31 7.96 -8.14 -17.84
CA LEU A 31 8.46 -7.07 -18.68
C LEU A 31 7.35 -6.04 -18.92
N TYR A 32 7.66 -4.78 -18.64
CA TYR A 32 6.78 -3.64 -18.83
C TYR A 32 7.37 -2.68 -19.87
N PRO A 33 6.59 -2.22 -20.86
CA PRO A 33 7.05 -1.21 -21.81
C PRO A 33 7.47 0.10 -21.14
N LEU A 34 8.46 0.80 -21.71
CA LEU A 34 8.94 2.09 -21.17
C LEU A 34 7.97 3.24 -21.43
N ASP A 35 7.05 3.08 -22.38
CA ASP A 35 6.11 4.11 -22.84
C ASP A 35 4.86 4.25 -21.95
N ASN A 36 4.86 3.64 -20.76
CA ASN A 36 3.72 3.60 -19.84
C ASN A 36 2.42 3.06 -20.45
N SER A 37 2.49 2.33 -21.58
CA SER A 37 1.32 1.62 -22.09
C SER A 37 0.80 0.68 -21.01
N ILE A 38 -0.48 0.83 -20.65
CA ILE A 38 -1.10 0.08 -19.57
C ILE A 38 -1.16 -1.39 -19.99
N VAL A 39 -0.27 -2.21 -19.44
CA VAL A 39 -0.41 -3.66 -19.57
C VAL A 39 -1.55 -4.08 -18.64
N SER A 40 -2.66 -4.55 -19.21
CA SER A 40 -3.77 -5.04 -18.39
C SER A 40 -3.30 -6.26 -17.61
N LEU A 41 -3.27 -6.09 -16.29
CA LEU A 41 -3.03 -7.17 -15.36
C LEU A 41 -4.31 -7.99 -15.24
N THR A 42 -4.27 -9.22 -15.74
CA THR A 42 -5.42 -10.14 -15.80
C THR A 42 -5.84 -10.68 -14.43
N ALA A 43 -4.96 -10.62 -13.44
CA ALA A 43 -5.24 -10.98 -12.05
C ALA A 43 -4.35 -10.18 -11.09
N ALA A 44 -4.86 -9.87 -9.90
CA ALA A 44 -4.05 -9.33 -8.82
C ALA A 44 -2.99 -10.38 -8.41
N ARG A 45 -1.74 -9.95 -8.23
CA ARG A 45 -0.60 -10.80 -7.91
C ARG A 45 0.33 -10.11 -6.92
N GLY A 46 1.00 -10.91 -6.10
CA GLY A 46 1.92 -10.46 -5.06
C GLY A 46 1.50 -10.97 -3.68
N THR A 47 2.28 -10.60 -2.67
CA THR A 47 2.01 -10.99 -1.28
C THR A 47 1.12 -9.97 -0.56
N ILE A 48 0.04 -10.44 0.08
CA ILE A 48 -0.87 -9.59 0.87
C ILE A 48 -0.06 -8.85 1.93
N GLY A 49 -0.27 -7.54 2.06
CA GLY A 49 0.49 -6.66 2.95
C GLY A 49 1.67 -5.94 2.30
N TYR A 50 2.12 -6.35 1.12
CA TYR A 50 3.14 -5.65 0.33
C TYR A 50 2.63 -5.22 -1.05
N MET A 51 1.46 -5.70 -1.46
CA MET A 51 0.85 -5.33 -2.75
C MET A 51 0.38 -3.87 -2.74
N ALA A 52 0.74 -3.17 -3.81
CA ALA A 52 0.31 -1.81 -4.05
C ALA A 52 -1.21 -1.74 -4.30
N PRO A 53 -1.89 -0.70 -3.79
CA PRO A 53 -3.35 -0.61 -3.83
C PRO A 53 -3.93 -0.54 -5.25
N GLU A 54 -3.20 0.01 -6.22
CA GLU A 54 -3.63 0.10 -7.63
C GLU A 54 -3.77 -1.27 -8.32
N LEU A 55 -3.23 -2.35 -7.72
CA LEU A 55 -3.44 -3.72 -8.20
C LEU A 55 -4.88 -4.22 -7.96
N PHE A 56 -5.60 -3.58 -7.04
CA PHE A 56 -6.99 -3.90 -6.68
C PHE A 56 -7.96 -2.75 -6.96
N TYR A 57 -7.52 -1.51 -6.76
CA TYR A 57 -8.30 -0.29 -6.98
C TYR A 57 -7.92 0.34 -8.32
N LYS A 58 -8.61 -0.03 -9.40
CA LYS A 58 -8.29 0.46 -10.75
C LYS A 58 -8.52 1.97 -10.94
N ASN A 59 -9.22 2.63 -10.01
CA ASN A 59 -9.54 4.06 -10.06
C ASN A 59 -8.48 4.99 -9.46
N ILE A 60 -7.43 4.46 -8.80
CA ILE A 60 -6.41 5.30 -8.14
C ILE A 60 -5.11 5.45 -8.95
N GLY A 61 -5.00 4.76 -10.09
CA GLY A 61 -3.85 4.84 -10.99
C GLY A 61 -3.62 3.55 -11.79
N GLY A 62 -2.76 3.65 -12.82
CA GLY A 62 -2.30 2.50 -13.59
C GLY A 62 -1.10 1.81 -12.92
N VAL A 63 -0.97 0.50 -13.16
CA VAL A 63 0.17 -0.27 -12.64
C VAL A 63 1.45 0.14 -13.38
N SER A 64 2.52 0.37 -12.61
CA SER A 64 3.83 0.78 -13.11
C SER A 64 4.92 0.30 -12.14
N TYR A 65 6.17 0.73 -12.34
CA TYR A 65 7.27 0.49 -11.39
C TYR A 65 6.98 1.02 -9.98
N LYS A 66 6.00 1.92 -9.82
CA LYS A 66 5.53 2.42 -8.52
C LYS A 66 4.88 1.34 -7.65
N ALA A 67 4.45 0.22 -8.24
CA ALA A 67 3.98 -0.93 -7.47
C ALA A 67 5.12 -1.54 -6.62
N ASP A 68 6.31 -1.70 -7.23
CA ASP A 68 7.49 -2.20 -6.51
C ASP A 68 8.01 -1.18 -5.48
N VAL A 69 7.87 0.13 -5.75
CA VAL A 69 8.18 1.19 -4.77
C VAL A 69 7.31 1.03 -3.52
N TYR A 70 6.01 0.76 -3.67
CA TYR A 70 5.10 0.52 -2.55
C TYR A 70 5.53 -0.71 -1.75
N SER A 71 5.80 -1.82 -2.42
CA SER A 71 6.25 -3.06 -1.78
C SER A 71 7.57 -2.86 -1.02
N PHE A 72 8.50 -2.09 -1.58
CA PHE A 72 9.73 -1.68 -0.91
C PHE A 72 9.47 -0.86 0.36
N GLY A 73 8.54 0.10 0.32
CA GLY A 73 8.14 0.87 1.50
C GLY A 73 7.58 -0.01 2.61
N MET A 74 6.70 -0.95 2.27
CA MET A 74 6.17 -1.92 3.24
C MET A 74 7.28 -2.79 3.84
N LEU A 75 8.19 -3.29 3.01
CA LEU A 75 9.38 -4.03 3.45
C LEU A 75 10.23 -3.21 4.44
N MET A 76 10.47 -1.94 4.13
CA MET A 76 11.27 -1.05 4.97
C MET A 76 10.59 -0.77 6.32
N LEU A 77 9.26 -0.65 6.36
CA LEU A 77 8.50 -0.49 7.61
C LEU A 77 8.57 -1.75 8.48
N GLU A 78 8.56 -2.94 7.89
CA GLU A 78 8.75 -4.19 8.64
C GLU A 78 10.13 -4.24 9.31
N MET A 79 11.16 -3.87 8.56
CA MET A 79 12.53 -3.80 9.07
C MET A 79 12.67 -2.77 10.19
N ALA A 80 12.18 -1.55 9.96
CA ALA A 80 12.28 -0.45 10.93
C ALA A 80 11.46 -0.74 12.19
N GLY A 81 10.27 -1.32 12.05
CA GLY A 81 9.39 -1.65 13.17
C GLY A 81 9.83 -2.88 13.98
N ARG A 82 10.78 -3.68 13.47
CA ARG A 82 11.16 -4.99 14.03
C ARG A 82 9.95 -5.90 14.30
N ARG A 83 8.86 -5.74 13.52
CA ARG A 83 7.57 -6.44 13.65
C ARG A 83 6.97 -6.69 12.28
N LYS A 84 6.21 -7.77 12.13
CA LYS A 84 5.49 -8.06 10.88
C LYS A 84 4.40 -7.00 10.64
N ASN A 85 4.25 -6.55 9.39
CA ASN A 85 3.23 -5.56 9.02
C ASN A 85 1.79 -6.07 9.12
N LEU A 86 1.61 -7.39 9.02
CA LEU A 86 0.33 -8.08 9.16
C LEU A 86 0.46 -9.14 10.26
N ASN A 87 0.03 -8.81 11.48
CA ASN A 87 -0.19 -9.84 12.49
C ASN A 87 -1.53 -10.53 12.20
N ALA A 88 -1.50 -11.63 11.45
CA ALA A 88 -2.63 -12.57 11.36
C ALA A 88 -2.72 -13.50 12.60
N THR A 89 -1.71 -13.49 13.47
CA THR A 89 -1.80 -14.09 14.80
C THR A 89 -2.30 -13.04 15.79
N ILE A 90 -3.58 -13.19 16.09
CA ILE A 90 -4.33 -12.44 17.08
C ILE A 90 -3.76 -12.81 18.47
N ASP A 91 -2.70 -12.13 18.90
CA ASP A 91 -2.36 -12.08 20.31
C ASP A 91 -3.13 -10.90 20.91
N HIS A 92 -4.18 -11.22 21.67
CA HIS A 92 -5.10 -10.29 22.33
C HIS A 92 -4.47 -9.51 23.50
N SER A 93 -3.14 -9.51 23.64
CA SER A 93 -2.44 -9.04 24.84
C SER A 93 -1.90 -7.60 24.76
N SER A 94 -2.12 -6.89 23.65
CA SER A 94 -1.86 -5.44 23.62
C SER A 94 -2.87 -4.73 22.74
N GLU A 95 -3.47 -3.64 23.22
CA GLU A 95 -4.34 -2.74 22.44
C GLU A 95 -3.64 -2.20 21.16
N PHE A 96 -2.31 -2.33 21.08
CA PHE A 96 -1.45 -1.98 19.94
C PHE A 96 -1.32 -3.07 18.85
N SER A 97 -1.84 -4.27 19.09
CA SER A 97 -1.84 -5.41 18.15
C SER A 97 -2.78 -5.17 16.95
N GLN A 98 -3.78 -4.30 17.09
CA GLN A 98 -4.80 -4.04 16.07
C GLN A 98 -4.50 -2.84 15.14
N ILE A 99 -3.53 -1.99 15.47
CA ILE A 99 -3.25 -0.80 14.66
C ILE A 99 -2.24 -1.16 13.57
N TYR A 100 -2.67 -1.00 12.31
CA TYR A 100 -1.79 -1.09 11.15
C TYR A 100 -0.56 -0.21 11.35
N PHE A 101 0.62 -0.83 11.44
CA PHE A 101 1.87 -0.17 11.83
C PHE A 101 2.16 1.12 11.04
N PRO A 102 1.96 1.17 9.70
CA PRO A 102 2.16 2.41 8.96
C PRO A 102 1.24 3.57 9.37
N THR A 103 -0.02 3.30 9.74
CA THR A 103 -0.95 4.33 10.24
C THR A 103 -0.51 4.81 11.62
N TRP A 104 -0.18 3.88 12.52
CA TRP A 104 0.28 4.20 13.86
C TRP A 104 1.54 5.08 13.85
N VAL A 105 2.55 4.68 13.07
CA VAL A 105 3.84 5.38 13.05
C VAL A 105 3.73 6.76 12.41
N SER A 106 2.85 6.92 11.40
CA SER A 106 2.53 8.23 10.84
C SER A 106 1.89 9.15 11.87
N ASP A 107 1.01 8.63 12.73
CA ASP A 107 0.40 9.42 13.81
C ASP A 107 1.42 9.85 14.87
N GLN A 108 2.37 8.99 15.24
CA GLN A 108 3.44 9.37 16.17
C GLN A 108 4.31 10.50 15.60
N LEU A 109 4.72 10.39 14.33
CA LEU A 109 5.52 11.42 13.66
C LEU A 109 4.80 12.76 13.60
N ASN A 110 3.52 12.76 13.21
CA ASN A 110 2.72 13.99 13.11
C ASN A 110 2.48 14.65 14.48
N GLN A 111 2.48 13.88 15.56
CA GLN A 111 2.34 14.39 16.92
C GLN A 111 3.69 14.84 17.52
N GLY A 112 4.80 14.72 16.79
CA GLY A 112 6.14 15.03 17.27
C GLY A 112 6.61 14.11 18.40
N LYS A 113 6.00 12.93 18.55
CA LYS A 113 6.37 11.96 19.58
C LYS A 113 7.62 11.20 19.16
N GLU A 114 8.44 10.85 20.15
CA GLU A 114 9.54 9.93 19.93
C GLU A 114 9.00 8.52 19.65
N ILE A 115 9.53 7.88 18.63
CA ILE A 115 9.15 6.51 18.27
C ILE A 115 10.14 5.60 18.98
N GLU A 116 9.74 5.02 20.09
CA GLU A 116 10.58 4.04 20.79
C GLU A 116 10.46 2.68 20.09
N ILE A 117 11.57 2.18 19.52
CA ILE A 117 11.65 0.87 18.88
C ILE A 117 12.73 0.03 19.56
N GLY A 118 12.32 -0.77 20.53
CA GLY A 118 13.22 -1.66 21.27
C GLY A 118 14.30 -0.88 22.03
N ASP A 119 15.50 -1.44 22.05
CA ASP A 119 16.70 -0.95 22.76
C ASP A 119 17.68 -0.18 21.85
N ALA A 120 17.16 0.47 20.79
CA ALA A 120 17.99 1.18 19.82
C ALA A 120 18.76 2.36 20.44
N THR A 121 20.02 2.51 20.06
CA THR A 121 20.85 3.68 20.38
C THR A 121 20.32 4.95 19.69
N GLU A 122 20.77 6.13 20.13
CA GLU A 122 20.36 7.40 19.52
C GLU A 122 20.67 7.48 18.02
N ASP A 123 21.83 6.96 17.60
CA ASP A 123 22.22 6.98 16.18
C ASP A 123 21.42 5.97 15.36
N GLU A 124 21.15 4.77 15.90
CA GLU A 124 20.21 3.83 15.28
C GLU A 124 18.81 4.42 15.16
N MET A 125 18.37 5.19 16.16
CA MET A 125 17.07 5.85 16.14
C MET A 125 16.96 6.88 15.03
N LYS A 126 18.03 7.63 14.73
CA LYS A 126 18.08 8.54 13.57
C LYS A 126 17.91 7.76 12.26
N VAL A 127 18.60 6.62 12.11
CA VAL A 127 18.49 5.76 10.93
C VAL A 127 17.07 5.20 10.79
N ILE A 128 16.51 4.66 11.87
CA ILE A 128 15.15 4.12 11.93
C ILE A 128 14.12 5.19 11.54
N LYS A 129 14.23 6.40 12.11
CA LYS A 129 13.32 7.51 11.80
C LYS A 129 13.42 7.92 10.33
N LYS A 130 14.63 7.96 9.77
CA LYS A 130 14.86 8.20 8.34
C LYS A 130 14.19 7.14 7.47
N MET A 131 14.40 5.85 7.79
CA MET A 131 13.76 4.73 7.09
C MET A 131 12.24 4.84 7.13
N ILE A 132 11.65 5.15 8.29
CA ILE A 132 10.19 5.30 8.42
C ILE A 132 9.66 6.42 7.53
N ILE A 133 10.28 7.61 7.55
CA ILE A 133 9.82 8.75 6.74
C ILE A 133 9.88 8.42 5.24
N VAL A 134 10.99 7.85 4.78
CA VAL A 134 11.16 7.43 3.37
C VAL A 134 10.14 6.36 3.00
N ALA A 135 9.92 5.38 3.87
CA ALA A 135 8.95 4.33 3.62
C ALA A 135 7.51 4.86 3.56
N LEU A 136 7.14 5.83 4.41
CA LEU A 136 5.84 6.49 4.35
C LEU A 136 5.62 7.25 3.03
N TRP A 137 6.67 7.83 2.43
CA TRP A 137 6.60 8.37 1.07
C TRP A 137 6.37 7.28 0.03
N CYS A 138 6.97 6.10 0.20
CA CYS A 138 6.85 4.99 -0.73
C CYS A 138 5.46 4.34 -0.71
N ILE A 139 4.75 4.36 0.43
CA ILE A 139 3.46 3.66 0.58
C ILE A 139 2.22 4.55 0.38
N GLN A 140 2.38 5.71 -0.28
CA GLN A 140 1.25 6.57 -0.62
C GLN A 140 0.22 5.84 -1.49
N MET A 141 -1.07 6.18 -1.31
CA MET A 141 -2.15 5.51 -2.03
C MET A 141 -2.04 5.71 -3.54
N LYS A 142 -1.84 6.95 -3.99
CA LYS A 142 -1.70 7.23 -5.41
C LYS A 142 -0.27 6.92 -5.88
N PRO A 143 -0.07 6.14 -6.95
CA PRO A 143 1.26 5.84 -7.48
C PRO A 143 2.06 7.10 -7.86
N THR A 144 1.39 8.18 -8.24
CA THR A 144 2.00 9.46 -8.62
C THR A 144 2.65 10.19 -7.45
N GLU A 145 2.18 9.96 -6.22
CA GLU A 145 2.69 10.60 -5.01
C GLU A 145 3.94 9.90 -4.44
N ARG A 146 4.20 8.66 -4.89
CA ARG A 146 5.38 7.89 -4.48
C ARG A 146 6.64 8.41 -5.20
N PRO A 147 7.80 8.46 -4.55
CA PRO A 147 9.07 8.80 -5.20
C PRO A 147 9.50 7.74 -6.23
N SER A 148 10.46 8.08 -7.09
CA SER A 148 11.21 7.07 -7.86
C SER A 148 12.23 6.36 -6.96
N MET A 149 12.68 5.15 -7.32
CA MET A 149 13.73 4.48 -6.56
C MET A 149 15.04 5.27 -6.52
N SER A 150 15.37 6.04 -7.56
CA SER A 150 16.52 6.95 -7.53
C SER A 150 16.37 8.04 -6.46
N LYS A 151 15.17 8.61 -6.30
CA LYS A 151 14.88 9.59 -5.26
C LYS A 151 14.87 8.95 -3.87
N VAL A 152 14.40 7.71 -3.75
CA VAL A 152 14.46 6.94 -2.50
C VAL A 152 15.91 6.76 -2.03
N VAL A 153 16.83 6.41 -2.93
CA VAL A 153 18.27 6.31 -2.61
C VAL A 153 18.81 7.66 -2.13
N GLU A 154 18.54 8.74 -2.88
CA GLU A 154 18.94 10.10 -2.48
C GLU A 154 18.43 10.48 -1.08
N MET A 155 17.18 10.13 -0.75
CA MET A 155 16.58 10.41 0.57
C MET A 155 17.20 9.57 1.70
N LEU A 156 17.64 8.34 1.42
CA LEU A 156 18.27 7.46 2.42
C LEU A 156 19.73 7.86 2.67
N GLU A 157 20.46 8.24 1.62
CA GLU A 157 21.86 8.68 1.70
C GLU A 157 22.00 10.11 2.24
N GLY A 158 21.00 10.97 2.04
CA GLY A 158 20.98 12.36 2.52
C GLY A 158 20.70 12.51 4.02
N GLU A 159 20.80 13.75 4.52
CA GLU A 159 20.57 14.08 5.93
C GLU A 159 19.09 14.03 6.33
N ILE A 160 18.78 13.62 7.56
CA ILE A 160 17.39 13.46 8.02
C ILE A 160 16.65 14.80 8.08
N GLU A 161 17.34 15.88 8.38
CA GLU A 161 16.81 17.24 8.47
C GLU A 161 16.30 17.77 7.12
N SER A 162 16.77 17.17 6.02
CA SER A 162 16.29 17.49 4.66
C SER A 162 14.94 16.85 4.33
N LEU A 163 14.50 15.86 5.11
CA LEU A 163 13.30 15.10 4.85
C LEU A 163 12.05 15.78 5.41
N GLN A 164 11.02 15.84 4.59
CA GLN A 164 9.68 16.25 5.00
C GLN A 164 8.84 15.03 5.37
N ILE A 165 8.00 15.17 6.40
CA ILE A 165 7.04 14.13 6.78
C ILE A 165 5.95 14.08 5.67
N PRO A 166 5.70 12.90 5.05
CA PRO A 166 4.68 12.78 4.03
C PRO A 166 3.26 12.89 4.60
N PRO A 167 2.26 13.13 3.74
CA PRO A 167 0.86 12.94 4.10
C PRO A 167 0.60 11.55 4.68
N LYS A 168 -0.34 11.46 5.62
CA LYS A 168 -0.74 10.18 6.22
C LYS A 168 -1.23 9.23 5.13
N PRO A 169 -0.63 8.03 4.98
CA PRO A 169 -1.10 7.04 4.01
C PRO A 169 -2.51 6.59 4.38
N PHE A 170 -3.43 6.62 3.41
CA PHE A 170 -4.78 6.07 3.60
C PHE A 170 -4.76 4.55 3.37
N LEU A 171 -5.65 3.84 4.06
CA LEU A 171 -5.82 2.39 3.90
C LEU A 171 -6.77 2.02 2.76
N TYR A 172 -7.66 2.93 2.42
CA TYR A 172 -8.70 2.76 1.42
C TYR A 172 -8.87 4.07 0.65
N PRO A 173 -9.33 4.01 -0.63
CA PRO A 173 -9.69 5.22 -1.36
C PRO A 173 -10.78 5.97 -0.60
N GLN A 174 -10.61 7.27 -0.35
CA GLN A 174 -11.72 8.11 0.11
C GLN A 174 -12.74 8.21 -1.03
N GLN A 175 -14.02 8.00 -0.73
CA GLN A 175 -15.10 8.18 -1.71
C GLN A 175 -14.99 9.59 -2.30
N MET A 176 -14.85 9.69 -3.62
CA MET A 176 -15.00 10.98 -4.30
C MET A 176 -16.45 11.45 -4.08
N PRO A 177 -16.72 12.76 -3.95
CA PRO A 177 -18.08 13.26 -3.92
C PRO A 177 -18.82 12.71 -5.14
N ILE A 178 -19.99 12.12 -4.91
CA ILE A 178 -20.96 11.91 -5.97
C ILE A 178 -21.39 13.33 -6.33
N ASP A 179 -20.93 13.85 -7.47
CA ASP A 179 -21.58 15.02 -8.05
C ASP A 179 -23.03 14.61 -8.30
N ASP A 180 -23.96 15.25 -7.58
CA ASP A 180 -25.38 15.09 -7.80
C ASP A 180 -25.64 15.40 -9.28
N VAL A 181 -25.88 14.35 -10.07
CA VAL A 181 -26.42 14.51 -11.41
C VAL A 181 -27.84 15.04 -11.20
N GLU A 182 -28.01 16.35 -11.33
CA GLU A 182 -29.32 16.97 -11.48
C GLU A 182 -30.00 16.34 -12.70
N ASP A 183 -30.94 15.43 -12.42
CA ASP A 183 -31.86 14.84 -13.37
C ASP A 183 -32.74 15.95 -13.98
N ASN A 184 -32.27 16.54 -15.08
CA ASN A 184 -33.12 17.30 -15.99
C ASN A 184 -33.76 16.33 -17.00
N LEU A 185 -34.77 15.59 -16.56
CA LEU A 185 -35.72 14.98 -17.48
C LEU A 185 -37.13 15.51 -17.24
N SER A 186 -37.49 16.44 -18.12
CA SER A 186 -38.80 17.02 -18.30
C SER A 186 -39.92 15.97 -18.35
N THR A 187 -40.90 16.16 -17.46
CA THR A 187 -42.32 15.80 -17.56
C THR A 187 -42.77 15.14 -18.87
N THR A 188 -43.20 13.88 -18.81
CA THR A 188 -44.46 13.45 -19.45
C THR A 188 -45.08 12.29 -18.68
N ARG A 189 -46.31 12.51 -18.20
CA ARG A 189 -47.20 11.53 -17.54
C ARG A 189 -47.48 10.32 -18.44
N ALA A 190 -47.40 9.11 -17.87
CA ALA A 190 -48.33 8.01 -18.20
C ALA A 190 -48.39 6.97 -17.06
N SER A 191 -49.49 7.07 -16.29
CA SER A 191 -50.34 6.02 -15.73
C SER A 191 -49.79 4.74 -15.06
N ARG A 192 -50.25 4.59 -13.81
CA ARG A 192 -50.31 3.38 -12.95
C ARG A 192 -50.63 2.08 -13.71
N ILE A 193 -49.97 0.98 -13.34
CA ILE A 193 -50.60 -0.32 -13.02
C ILE A 193 -49.78 -0.97 -11.89
N THR A 194 -50.45 -1.22 -10.77
CA THR A 194 -50.06 -2.16 -9.71
C THR A 194 -50.39 -3.57 -10.15
N GLU A 195 -49.46 -4.52 -10.03
CA GLU A 195 -49.83 -5.89 -9.67
C GLU A 195 -48.64 -6.67 -9.10
N SER A 196 -48.92 -7.29 -7.97
CA SER A 196 -48.09 -8.13 -7.12
C SER A 196 -47.90 -9.53 -7.68
N THR A 197 -46.71 -10.10 -7.57
CA THR A 197 -46.54 -11.56 -7.53
C THR A 197 -45.34 -11.93 -6.64
N GLN A 198 -45.65 -12.46 -5.46
CA GLN A 198 -44.73 -13.25 -4.65
C GLN A 198 -44.40 -14.54 -5.39
N ILE A 199 -43.11 -14.90 -5.46
CA ILE A 199 -42.68 -16.22 -5.89
C ILE A 199 -42.00 -16.88 -4.69
N ASN A 200 -42.72 -17.80 -4.05
CA ASN A 200 -42.16 -18.80 -3.13
C ASN A 200 -41.39 -19.83 -3.95
N LEU A 201 -40.12 -20.04 -3.63
CA LEU A 201 -39.35 -21.19 -4.10
C LEU A 201 -39.35 -22.25 -3.00
N SER A 202 -40.12 -23.31 -3.23
CA SER A 202 -40.07 -24.60 -2.55
C SER A 202 -38.73 -25.28 -2.82
N ALA A 203 -38.05 -25.69 -1.76
CA ALA A 203 -36.91 -26.60 -1.84
C ALA A 203 -37.41 -28.05 -1.80
N ASP A 204 -37.18 -28.77 -2.90
CA ASP A 204 -37.11 -30.23 -2.91
C ASP A 204 -35.64 -30.60 -3.14
N ALA A 205 -35.05 -31.37 -2.21
CA ALA A 205 -34.40 -32.65 -2.46
C ALA A 205 -33.33 -32.99 -1.39
N ASN A 206 -33.51 -34.20 -0.82
CA ASN A 206 -32.62 -35.04 -0.02
C ASN A 206 -32.48 -34.78 1.48
#